data_AF-A0A8T9IQN9-F1
#
_entry.id   AF-A0A8T9IQN9-F1
#
_cell.length_a   1.000
_cell.length_b   1.000
_cell.length_c   1.000
_cell.angle_alpha   90.00
_cell.angle_beta   90.00
_cell.angle_gamma   90.00
#
_symmetry.space_group_name_H-M   'P 1'
#
loop_
_entity.id
_entity.type
_entity.pdbx_description
1 polymer ?
#
loop_
_entity_poly.entity_id
_entity_poly.type
_entity_poly.pdbx_seq_one_letter_code
_entity_poly.pdbx_strand_id
1 'polypeptide(L)'
;MSYLKGLLTSCLVLASVMSWSKAVPISIDKTKVKPPEETVKEPPQNVDTGLHYDRYLREVIDFLEKDQHFREKLHNTDMEDIKLGKLAKELDFVSHHVRTKLDELKRQEVSRLRTLIKAKQDIEGGNDIAVDHQALLKQFEYLNHMNPHTFEVEDLDRLIKSATKDLENYDKERHEEFKRYEMMKEHERQEHLKTLDEEGRRKEEEHYEDMKKKHADHPKVNHPGSKDQLKEVWEETDGLDPEDFDPKTFFNLHDTNGDGFFDEQELEALFTKELEKIYDPTNEEDDMVEM
;
A
#
# COMPACT_ATOMS: atom_id res chain seq x y z
N MET A 1 42.41 -25.45 -62.65
CA MET A 1 41.10 -24.77 -62.47
C MET A 1 40.24 -25.33 -61.32
N SER A 2 40.77 -26.17 -60.41
CA SER A 2 39.97 -26.74 -59.30
C SER A 2 40.06 -25.93 -58.00
N TYR A 3 41.22 -25.34 -57.69
CA TYR A 3 41.43 -24.57 -56.46
C TYR A 3 40.66 -23.24 -56.41
N LEU A 4 40.42 -22.62 -57.56
CA LEU A 4 39.68 -21.36 -57.64
C LEU A 4 38.19 -21.55 -57.31
N LYS A 5 37.62 -22.72 -57.64
CA LYS A 5 36.22 -23.04 -57.37
C LYS A 5 35.97 -23.30 -55.88
N GLY A 6 36.90 -23.97 -55.20
CA GLY A 6 36.81 -24.23 -53.76
C GLY A 6 36.91 -22.96 -52.90
N LEU A 7 37.72 -21.99 -53.32
CA LEU A 7 37.85 -20.70 -52.64
C LEU A 7 36.58 -19.85 -52.78
N LEU A 8 35.97 -19.85 -53.97
CA LEU A 8 34.70 -19.17 -54.25
C LEU A 8 33.53 -19.77 -53.43
N THR A 9 33.47 -21.10 -53.31
CA THR A 9 32.44 -21.75 -52.48
C THR A 9 32.64 -21.50 -50.99
N SER A 10 33.89 -21.44 -50.52
CA SER A 10 34.19 -21.12 -49.11
C SER A 10 33.84 -19.66 -48.76
N CYS A 11 34.08 -18.71 -49.68
CA CYS A 11 33.70 -17.31 -49.50
C CYS A 11 32.18 -17.11 -49.47
N LEU A 12 31.43 -17.87 -50.28
CA LEU A 12 29.96 -17.81 -50.31
C LEU A 12 29.32 -18.32 -49.01
N VAL A 13 29.87 -19.39 -48.42
CA VAL A 13 29.38 -19.93 -47.13
C VAL A 13 29.74 -19.00 -45.97
N LEU A 14 30.93 -18.37 -45.98
CA LEU A 14 31.30 -17.36 -44.98
C LEU A 14 30.43 -16.09 -45.07
N ALA A 15 30.06 -15.66 -46.28
CA ALA A 15 29.17 -14.53 -46.49
C ALA A 15 27.71 -14.80 -46.04
N SER A 16 27.23 -16.04 -46.14
CA SER A 16 25.90 -16.41 -45.63
C SER A 16 25.84 -16.45 -44.10
N VAL A 17 26.91 -16.86 -43.42
CA VAL A 17 26.98 -16.85 -41.95
C VAL A 17 27.11 -15.44 -41.38
N MET A 18 27.81 -14.53 -42.08
CA MET A 18 27.89 -13.11 -41.70
C MET A 18 26.60 -12.30 -41.93
N SER A 19 25.61 -12.87 -42.63
CA SER A 19 24.33 -12.19 -42.88
C SER A 19 23.28 -12.41 -41.78
N TRP A 20 23.59 -13.18 -40.73
CA TRP A 20 22.67 -13.45 -39.61
C TRP A 20 22.96 -12.68 -38.31
N SER A 21 23.95 -11.78 -38.31
CA SER A 21 24.29 -10.94 -37.15
C SER A 21 24.02 -9.45 -37.41
N LYS A 22 22.75 -9.13 -37.72
CA LYS A 22 22.22 -7.78 -37.52
C LYS A 22 21.12 -7.80 -36.48
N ALA A 23 21.50 -8.04 -35.22
CA ALA A 23 20.70 -7.59 -34.10
C ALA A 23 20.81 -6.06 -34.07
N VAL A 24 19.69 -5.38 -34.27
CA VAL A 24 19.58 -3.94 -34.09
C VAL A 24 19.71 -3.68 -32.59
N PRO A 25 20.60 -2.78 -32.12
CA PRO A 25 20.60 -2.38 -30.73
C PRO A 25 19.31 -1.60 -30.47
N ILE A 26 18.43 -2.14 -29.63
CA ILE A 26 17.28 -1.40 -29.10
C ILE A 26 17.87 -0.34 -28.17
N SER A 27 18.03 0.88 -28.68
CA SER A 27 18.30 2.05 -27.86
C SER A 27 17.03 2.37 -27.10
N ILE A 28 17.03 2.14 -25.78
CA ILE A 28 15.98 2.60 -24.89
C ILE A 28 16.06 4.13 -24.87
N ASP A 29 15.21 4.79 -25.65
CA ASP A 29 15.13 6.25 -25.74
C ASP A 29 14.51 6.78 -24.44
N LYS A 30 15.35 7.24 -23.51
CA LYS A 30 14.95 7.82 -22.22
C LYS A 30 14.26 9.19 -22.32
N THR A 31 13.81 9.61 -23.50
CA THR A 31 13.32 10.98 -23.72
C THR A 31 12.12 11.06 -24.65
N LYS A 32 10.99 10.48 -24.24
CA LYS A 32 9.64 10.92 -24.67
C LYS A 32 8.52 10.28 -23.85
N VAL A 33 8.25 10.82 -22.67
CA VAL A 33 6.89 10.75 -22.10
C VAL A 33 6.52 12.16 -21.69
N LYS A 34 5.59 12.77 -22.43
CA LYS A 34 4.90 13.98 -21.98
C LYS A 34 4.08 13.58 -20.74
N PRO A 35 4.11 14.34 -19.64
CA PRO A 35 3.25 14.04 -18.51
C PRO A 35 1.78 14.14 -18.96
N PRO A 36 0.94 13.12 -18.73
CA PRO A 36 -0.50 13.24 -18.93
C PRO A 36 -1.03 14.30 -17.95
N GLU A 37 -1.94 15.14 -18.42
CA GLU A 37 -2.69 16.08 -17.57
C GLU A 37 -3.30 15.35 -16.38
N GLU A 38 -3.09 15.88 -15.18
CA GLU A 38 -3.74 15.45 -13.95
C GLU A 38 -5.25 15.69 -14.05
N THR A 39 -5.97 14.69 -14.55
CA THR A 39 -7.39 14.58 -14.24
C THR A 39 -7.49 14.26 -12.75
N VAL A 40 -8.03 15.19 -11.98
CA VAL A 40 -8.44 15.01 -10.57
C VAL A 40 -9.28 13.73 -10.50
N LYS A 41 -8.67 12.64 -10.04
CA LYS A 41 -9.37 11.38 -9.79
C LYS A 41 -10.21 11.57 -8.54
N GLU A 42 -11.50 11.28 -8.63
CA GLU A 42 -12.34 11.06 -7.45
C GLU A 42 -11.64 10.03 -6.53
N PRO A 43 -11.70 10.19 -5.20
CA PRO A 43 -11.08 9.22 -4.30
C PRO A 43 -11.64 7.82 -4.59
N PRO A 44 -10.78 6.79 -4.65
CA PRO A 44 -11.22 5.43 -4.94
C PRO A 44 -12.29 5.02 -3.92
N GLN A 45 -13.45 4.59 -4.41
CA GLN A 45 -14.63 4.27 -3.58
C GLN A 45 -14.44 3.09 -2.61
N ASN A 46 -13.25 2.47 -2.56
CA ASN A 46 -13.03 1.24 -1.81
C ASN A 46 -11.60 1.07 -1.24
N VAL A 47 -10.99 2.12 -0.70
CA VAL A 47 -9.73 2.01 0.06
C VAL A 47 -10.00 1.46 1.46
N ASP A 48 -9.90 0.14 1.64
CA ASP A 48 -9.95 -0.47 2.99
C ASP A 48 -8.88 0.18 3.87
N THR A 49 -9.32 0.92 4.88
CA THR A 49 -8.42 1.64 5.78
C THR A 49 -7.72 0.71 6.78
N GLY A 50 -8.02 -0.60 6.74
CA GLY A 50 -7.50 -1.59 7.69
C GLY A 50 -8.16 -1.49 9.07
N LEU A 51 -9.10 -0.57 9.25
CA LEU A 51 -9.84 -0.40 10.50
C LEU A 51 -10.99 -1.41 10.58
N HIS A 52 -11.13 -2.10 11.71
CA HIS A 52 -12.22 -3.06 11.96
C HIS A 52 -13.64 -2.45 12.01
N TYR A 53 -13.74 -1.12 11.93
CA TYR A 53 -14.98 -0.33 11.85
C TYR A 53 -14.99 0.60 10.63
N ASP A 54 -14.10 0.37 9.65
CA ASP A 54 -14.03 1.14 8.39
C ASP A 54 -15.40 1.25 7.72
N ARG A 55 -16.13 0.14 7.60
CA ARG A 55 -17.48 0.14 7.02
C ARG A 55 -18.42 1.12 7.74
N TYR A 56 -18.41 1.13 9.07
CA TYR A 56 -19.25 2.03 9.86
C TYR A 56 -18.82 3.49 9.68
N LEU A 57 -17.51 3.76 9.69
CA LEU A 57 -16.95 5.09 9.43
C LEU A 57 -17.39 5.62 8.06
N ARG A 58 -17.24 4.81 7.00
CA ARG A 58 -17.64 5.17 5.64
C ARG A 58 -19.14 5.42 5.52
N GLU A 59 -19.96 4.51 6.04
CA GLU A 59 -21.42 4.68 6.01
C GLU A 59 -21.84 5.98 6.71
N VAL A 60 -21.24 6.30 7.86
CA VAL A 60 -21.51 7.57 8.56
C VAL A 60 -21.10 8.77 7.70
N ILE A 61 -19.91 8.76 7.10
CA ILE A 61 -19.42 9.84 6.23
C ILE A 61 -20.30 9.99 4.98
N ASP A 62 -20.59 8.90 4.27
CA ASP A 62 -21.40 8.88 3.05
C ASP A 62 -22.80 9.48 3.28
N PHE A 63 -23.40 9.20 4.44
CA PHE A 63 -24.69 9.78 4.80
C PHE A 63 -24.60 11.24 5.24
N LEU A 64 -23.51 11.64 5.89
CA LEU A 64 -23.24 13.04 6.23
C LEU A 64 -22.97 13.88 4.99
N GLU A 65 -22.25 13.34 4.00
CA GLU A 65 -21.95 14.03 2.74
C GLU A 65 -23.20 14.28 1.89
N LYS A 66 -24.30 13.52 2.07
CA LYS A 66 -25.57 13.80 1.39
C LYS A 66 -26.19 15.14 1.82
N ASP A 67 -25.82 15.65 2.99
CA ASP A 67 -26.27 16.96 3.47
C ASP A 67 -25.38 18.06 2.89
N GLN A 68 -25.99 19.02 2.18
CA GLN A 68 -25.24 20.09 1.51
C GLN A 68 -24.44 20.95 2.49
N HIS A 69 -25.02 21.30 3.64
CA HIS A 69 -24.37 22.13 4.64
C HIS A 69 -23.14 21.42 5.23
N PHE A 70 -23.30 20.14 5.57
CA PHE A 70 -22.19 19.36 6.12
C PHE A 70 -21.08 19.15 5.09
N ARG A 71 -21.42 18.85 3.82
CA ARG A 71 -20.45 18.68 2.73
C ARG A 71 -19.59 19.93 2.51
N GLU A 72 -20.21 21.10 2.48
CA GLU A 72 -19.48 22.37 2.34
C GLU A 72 -18.53 22.60 3.52
N LYS A 73 -18.93 22.24 4.74
CA LYS A 73 -18.07 22.32 5.92
C LYS A 73 -16.94 21.31 5.87
N LEU A 74 -17.20 20.08 5.42
CA LEU A 74 -16.19 19.04 5.27
C LEU A 74 -15.08 19.48 4.29
N HIS A 75 -15.43 20.05 3.13
CA HIS A 75 -14.44 20.50 2.14
C HIS A 75 -13.67 21.76 2.54
N ASN A 76 -14.25 22.64 3.36
CA ASN A 76 -13.63 23.91 3.76
C ASN A 76 -12.84 23.83 5.07
N THR A 77 -12.89 22.70 5.79
CA THR A 77 -12.22 22.55 7.09
C THR A 77 -10.88 21.85 6.93
N ASP A 78 -9.83 22.43 7.53
CA ASP A 78 -8.50 21.82 7.56
C ASP A 78 -8.48 20.52 8.37
N MET A 79 -7.59 19.59 8.03
CA MET A 79 -7.45 18.30 8.71
C MET A 79 -7.24 18.45 10.23
N GLU A 80 -6.43 19.41 10.66
CA GLU A 80 -6.17 19.68 12.08
C GLU A 80 -7.42 20.15 12.82
N ASP A 81 -8.27 20.93 12.15
CA ASP A 81 -9.54 21.41 12.70
C ASP A 81 -10.58 20.28 12.81
N ILE A 82 -10.53 19.31 11.90
CA ILE A 82 -11.32 18.06 11.97
C ILE A 82 -10.88 17.24 13.19
N LYS A 83 -9.57 17.06 13.41
CA LYS A 83 -9.02 16.35 14.58
C LYS A 83 -9.41 16.99 15.91
N LEU A 84 -9.52 18.32 15.93
CA LEU A 84 -9.93 19.10 17.11
C LEU A 84 -11.43 19.00 17.43
N GLY A 85 -12.23 18.35 16.57
CA GLY A 85 -13.67 18.15 16.81
C GLY A 85 -14.54 19.36 16.44
N LYS A 86 -14.03 20.30 15.63
CA LYS A 86 -14.84 21.43 15.13
C LYS A 86 -15.95 20.94 14.21
N LEU A 87 -15.63 19.97 13.33
CA LEU A 87 -16.58 19.37 12.40
C LEU A 87 -17.73 18.65 13.12
N ALA A 88 -17.45 18.00 14.26
CA ALA A 88 -18.46 17.27 15.02
C ALA A 88 -19.61 18.19 15.49
N LYS A 89 -19.32 19.45 15.80
CA LYS A 89 -20.33 20.43 16.24
C LYS A 89 -21.30 20.82 15.12
N GLU A 90 -20.87 20.71 13.87
CA GLU A 90 -21.73 21.02 12.70
C GLU A 90 -22.81 19.96 12.50
N LEU A 91 -22.68 18.79 13.15
CA LEU A 91 -23.72 17.75 13.20
C LEU A 91 -25.05 18.29 13.73
N ASP A 92 -25.01 19.32 14.57
CA ASP A 92 -26.24 19.87 15.15
C ASP A 92 -27.16 20.54 14.14
N PHE A 93 -26.60 21.00 13.01
CA PHE A 93 -27.31 21.68 11.94
C PHE A 93 -27.73 20.75 10.80
N VAL A 94 -27.35 19.47 10.88
CA VAL A 94 -27.68 18.47 9.88
C VAL A 94 -29.18 18.15 9.88
N SER A 95 -29.70 17.88 8.68
CA SER A 95 -31.11 17.55 8.47
C SER A 95 -31.58 16.33 9.29
N HIS A 96 -32.86 16.36 9.68
CA HIS A 96 -33.46 15.30 10.51
C HIS A 96 -33.38 13.91 9.85
N HIS A 97 -33.50 13.82 8.52
CA HIS A 97 -33.42 12.56 7.81
C HIS A 97 -32.06 11.89 7.99
N VAL A 98 -30.98 12.67 7.88
CA VAL A 98 -29.62 12.18 8.09
C VAL A 98 -29.43 11.77 9.55
N ARG A 99 -29.88 12.57 10.52
CA ARG A 99 -29.83 12.19 11.95
C ARG A 99 -30.54 10.87 12.24
N THR A 100 -31.74 10.68 11.72
CA THR A 100 -32.48 9.40 11.89
C THR A 100 -31.70 8.22 11.32
N LYS A 101 -31.00 8.43 10.20
CA LYS A 101 -30.18 7.39 9.60
C LYS A 101 -28.91 7.11 10.41
N LEU A 102 -28.26 8.13 10.95
CA LEU A 102 -27.10 7.98 11.84
C LEU A 102 -27.46 7.22 13.11
N ASP A 103 -28.64 7.48 13.69
CA ASP A 103 -29.17 6.70 14.82
C ASP A 103 -29.34 5.22 14.47
N GLU A 104 -29.81 4.92 13.25
CA GLU A 104 -29.95 3.56 12.76
C GLU A 104 -28.58 2.88 12.59
N LEU A 105 -27.61 3.56 11.96
CA LEU A 105 -26.25 3.06 11.75
C LEU A 105 -25.58 2.74 13.09
N LYS A 106 -25.70 3.63 14.08
CA LYS A 106 -25.17 3.39 15.43
C LYS A 106 -25.77 2.14 16.07
N ARG A 107 -27.08 1.92 15.94
CA ARG A 107 -27.75 0.72 16.48
C ARG A 107 -27.29 -0.55 15.78
N GLN A 108 -27.11 -0.50 14.46
CA GLN A 108 -26.59 -1.62 13.69
C GLN A 108 -25.18 -1.97 14.14
N GLU A 109 -24.33 -0.96 14.33
CA GLU A 109 -22.95 -1.16 14.78
C GLU A 109 -22.89 -1.72 16.19
N VAL A 110 -23.64 -1.16 17.14
CA VAL A 110 -23.74 -1.73 18.50
C VAL A 110 -24.24 -3.17 18.48
N SER A 111 -25.18 -3.51 17.59
CA SER A 111 -25.68 -4.88 17.45
C SER A 111 -24.63 -5.82 16.88
N ARG A 112 -23.84 -5.37 15.89
CA ARG A 112 -22.69 -6.10 15.35
C ARG A 112 -21.68 -6.41 16.45
N LEU A 113 -21.30 -5.40 17.25
CA LEU A 113 -20.35 -5.56 18.34
C LEU A 113 -20.85 -6.54 19.40
N ARG A 114 -22.13 -6.52 19.74
CA ARG A 114 -22.74 -7.51 20.64
C ARG A 114 -22.64 -8.92 20.10
N THR A 115 -22.89 -9.13 18.81
CA THR A 115 -22.74 -10.44 18.17
C THR A 115 -21.28 -10.92 18.19
N LEU A 116 -20.32 -10.03 17.92
CA LEU A 116 -18.90 -10.36 17.96
C LEU A 116 -18.43 -10.74 19.38
N ILE A 117 -18.86 -9.98 20.38
CA ILE A 117 -18.58 -10.27 21.79
C ILE A 117 -19.13 -11.67 22.15
N LYS A 118 -20.36 -11.97 21.74
CA LYS A 118 -20.98 -13.27 21.99
C LYS A 118 -20.21 -14.41 21.31
N ALA A 119 -19.88 -14.25 20.02
CA ALA A 119 -19.12 -15.25 19.28
C ALA A 119 -17.73 -15.50 19.90
N LYS A 120 -17.05 -14.45 20.35
CA LYS A 120 -15.76 -14.57 21.06
C LYS A 120 -15.89 -15.39 22.34
N GLN A 121 -16.94 -15.15 23.13
CA GLN A 121 -17.20 -15.91 24.36
C GLN A 121 -17.51 -17.39 24.08
N ASP A 122 -18.30 -17.67 23.04
CA ASP A 122 -18.63 -19.03 22.63
C ASP A 122 -17.37 -19.82 22.23
N ILE A 123 -16.36 -19.15 21.63
CA ILE A 123 -15.07 -19.72 21.26
C ILE A 123 -14.14 -19.92 22.47
N GLU A 124 -14.07 -18.93 23.37
CA GLU A 124 -13.19 -18.94 24.55
C GLU A 124 -13.67 -19.89 25.67
N GLY A 125 -14.78 -20.61 25.47
CA GLY A 125 -15.27 -21.64 26.40
C GLY A 125 -15.76 -21.08 27.73
N GLY A 126 -16.18 -19.81 27.76
CA GLY A 126 -16.58 -19.09 28.96
C GLY A 126 -17.87 -19.63 29.58
N ASN A 127 -17.81 -20.02 30.86
CA ASN A 127 -18.94 -20.39 31.70
C ASN A 127 -20.10 -19.39 31.59
N ASP A 128 -21.32 -19.90 31.76
CA ASP A 128 -22.68 -19.31 31.77
C ASP A 128 -22.90 -18.13 32.79
N ILE A 129 -21.84 -17.41 33.15
CA ILE A 129 -21.84 -16.22 33.98
C ILE A 129 -22.34 -15.08 33.11
N ALA A 130 -23.38 -14.38 33.57
CA ALA A 130 -23.94 -13.21 32.91
C ALA A 130 -22.83 -12.18 32.63
N VAL A 131 -22.29 -12.20 31.41
CA VAL A 131 -21.23 -11.28 31.02
C VAL A 131 -21.84 -9.90 30.87
N ASP A 132 -21.22 -8.92 31.51
CA ASP A 132 -21.59 -7.53 31.33
C ASP A 132 -21.15 -7.07 29.93
N HIS A 133 -22.04 -7.28 28.96
CA HIS A 133 -21.84 -6.86 27.57
C HIS A 133 -21.56 -5.36 27.49
N GLN A 134 -22.06 -4.56 28.44
CA GLN A 134 -21.81 -3.13 28.48
C GLN A 134 -20.39 -2.80 28.94
N ALA A 135 -19.79 -3.60 29.81
CA ALA A 135 -18.37 -3.46 30.17
C ALA A 135 -17.46 -3.83 29.00
N LEU A 136 -17.79 -4.87 28.23
CA LEU A 136 -16.99 -5.26 27.06
C LEU A 136 -17.10 -4.25 25.92
N LEU A 137 -18.25 -3.59 25.76
CA LEU A 137 -18.40 -2.51 24.78
C LEU A 137 -17.49 -1.31 25.07
N LYS A 138 -16.97 -1.15 26.31
CA LYS A 138 -16.01 -0.08 26.64
C LYS A 138 -14.67 -0.23 25.94
N GLN A 139 -14.35 -1.42 25.44
CA GLN A 139 -13.14 -1.65 24.65
C GLN A 139 -13.17 -0.88 23.32
N PHE A 140 -14.36 -0.59 22.78
CA PHE A 140 -14.53 0.13 21.53
C PHE A 140 -14.59 1.64 21.80
N GLU A 141 -13.44 2.31 21.73
CA GLU A 141 -13.28 3.73 22.08
C GLU A 141 -14.08 4.68 21.16
N TYR A 142 -14.37 4.26 19.92
CA TYR A 142 -14.99 5.06 18.86
C TYR A 142 -16.52 5.21 18.99
N LEU A 143 -17.16 4.60 19.99
CA LEU A 143 -18.61 4.66 20.23
C LEU A 143 -18.95 5.08 21.65
N ASN A 144 -19.99 5.90 21.82
CA ASN A 144 -20.56 6.14 23.14
C ASN A 144 -21.49 4.98 23.55
N HIS A 145 -20.96 4.06 24.37
CA HIS A 145 -21.70 2.92 24.90
C HIS A 145 -22.76 3.30 25.97
N MET A 146 -22.74 4.53 26.50
CA MET A 146 -23.75 4.99 27.48
C MET A 146 -25.08 5.36 26.80
N ASN A 147 -25.02 5.76 25.52
CA ASN A 147 -26.20 6.02 24.70
C ASN A 147 -26.17 5.13 23.44
N PRO A 148 -26.71 3.91 23.48
CA PRO A 148 -26.64 2.99 22.34
C PRO A 148 -27.64 3.30 21.21
N HIS A 149 -28.52 4.29 21.36
CA HIS A 149 -29.71 4.45 20.52
C HIS A 149 -29.76 5.73 19.70
N THR A 150 -28.97 6.74 20.07
CA THR A 150 -28.91 8.04 19.40
C THR A 150 -27.46 8.38 19.09
N PHE A 151 -27.21 8.87 17.88
CA PHE A 151 -25.91 9.33 17.41
C PHE A 151 -25.77 10.83 17.69
N GLU A 152 -24.86 11.17 18.60
CA GLU A 152 -24.63 12.54 19.08
C GLU A 152 -23.32 13.12 18.54
N VAL A 153 -23.11 14.42 18.80
CA VAL A 153 -21.86 15.13 18.48
C VAL A 153 -20.65 14.41 19.07
N GLU A 154 -20.78 13.88 20.28
CA GLU A 154 -19.72 13.11 20.94
C GLU A 154 -19.36 11.83 20.19
N ASP A 155 -20.32 11.18 19.54
CA ASP A 155 -20.05 9.96 18.77
C ASP A 155 -19.25 10.26 17.52
N LEU A 156 -19.59 11.33 16.80
CA LEU A 156 -18.84 11.75 15.61
C LEU A 156 -17.42 12.19 15.99
N ASP A 157 -17.27 12.95 17.08
CA ASP A 157 -15.96 13.37 17.58
C ASP A 157 -15.10 12.17 17.99
N ARG A 158 -15.67 11.20 18.72
CA ARG A 158 -14.96 9.95 19.09
C ARG A 158 -14.60 9.14 17.86
N LEU A 159 -15.52 8.96 16.93
CA LEU A 159 -15.31 8.19 15.71
C LEU A 159 -14.16 8.76 14.88
N ILE A 160 -14.14 10.09 14.66
CA ILE A 160 -13.09 10.76 13.90
C ILE A 160 -11.74 10.68 14.64
N LYS A 161 -11.73 10.94 15.96
CA LYS A 161 -10.49 10.90 16.76
C LYS A 161 -9.90 9.49 16.83
N SER A 162 -10.75 8.49 17.06
CA SER A 162 -10.32 7.09 17.05
C SER A 162 -9.82 6.68 15.66
N ALA A 163 -10.54 7.00 14.59
CA ALA A 163 -10.08 6.68 13.23
C ALA A 163 -8.73 7.35 12.92
N THR A 164 -8.58 8.63 13.26
CA THR A 164 -7.32 9.35 13.07
C THR A 164 -6.19 8.72 13.88
N LYS A 165 -6.42 8.46 15.17
CA LYS A 165 -5.44 7.85 16.07
C LYS A 165 -5.07 6.46 15.58
N ASP A 166 -6.03 5.64 15.18
CA ASP A 166 -5.79 4.26 14.77
C ASP A 166 -5.06 4.23 13.42
N LEU A 167 -5.36 5.15 12.50
CA LEU A 167 -4.62 5.28 11.23
C LEU A 167 -3.20 5.82 11.42
N GLU A 168 -3.02 6.83 12.29
CA GLU A 168 -1.69 7.36 12.63
C GLU A 168 -0.83 6.31 13.36
N ASN A 169 -1.46 5.44 14.14
CA ASN A 169 -0.77 4.39 14.90
C ASN A 169 -0.76 3.02 14.22
N TYR A 170 -1.37 2.87 13.03
CA TYR A 170 -1.46 1.58 12.35
C TYR A 170 -0.08 0.93 12.16
N ASP A 171 0.90 1.78 11.81
CA ASP A 171 2.30 1.39 11.64
C ASP A 171 3.22 1.84 12.77
N LYS A 172 2.68 2.24 13.92
CA LYS A 172 3.52 2.76 15.01
C LYS A 172 4.49 1.71 15.54
N GLU A 173 4.03 0.47 15.74
CA GLU A 173 4.89 -0.61 16.21
C GLU A 173 6.02 -0.87 15.21
N ARG A 174 5.70 -0.98 13.92
CA ARG A 174 6.70 -1.11 12.84
C ARG A 174 7.66 0.06 12.81
N HIS A 175 7.16 1.29 12.95
CA HIS A 175 8.00 2.49 12.99
C HIS A 175 8.93 2.52 14.21
N GLU A 176 8.44 2.11 15.38
CA GLU A 176 9.27 2.01 16.59
C GLU A 176 10.30 0.89 16.48
N GLU A 177 9.94 -0.24 15.87
CA GLU A 177 10.85 -1.34 15.57
C GLU A 177 11.95 -0.92 14.61
N PHE A 178 11.58 -0.32 13.47
CA PHE A 178 12.51 0.26 12.51
C PHE A 178 13.46 1.26 13.18
N LYS A 179 12.92 2.16 14.00
CA LYS A 179 13.74 3.12 14.76
C LYS A 179 14.70 2.43 15.72
N ARG A 180 14.25 1.41 16.44
CA ARG A 180 15.12 0.62 17.34
C ARG A 180 16.20 -0.09 16.55
N TYR A 181 15.84 -0.69 15.43
CA TYR A 181 16.75 -1.39 14.52
C TYR A 181 17.85 -0.45 14.01
N GLU A 182 17.46 0.67 13.40
CA GLU A 182 18.40 1.68 12.88
C GLU A 182 19.34 2.23 13.98
N MET A 183 18.81 2.48 15.19
CA MET A 183 19.65 2.90 16.32
C MET A 183 20.66 1.82 16.74
N MET A 184 20.25 0.55 16.73
CA MET A 184 21.13 -0.58 17.07
C MET A 184 22.18 -0.80 15.99
N LYS A 185 21.80 -0.77 14.71
CA LYS A 185 22.67 -0.92 13.55
C LYS A 185 23.77 0.14 13.53
N GLU A 186 23.40 1.41 13.70
CA GLU A 186 24.38 2.50 13.76
C GLU A 186 25.25 2.43 15.03
N HIS A 187 24.71 2.01 16.17
CA HIS A 187 25.50 1.80 17.38
C HIS A 187 26.55 0.70 17.19
N GLU A 188 26.17 -0.45 16.63
CA GLU A 188 27.10 -1.56 16.32
C GLU A 188 28.18 -1.13 15.32
N ARG A 189 27.79 -0.36 14.28
CA ARG A 189 28.74 0.24 13.34
C ARG A 189 29.76 1.13 14.05
N GLN A 190 29.32 2.02 14.93
CA GLN A 190 30.21 2.90 15.69
C GLN A 190 31.16 2.12 16.62
N GLU A 191 30.66 1.08 17.29
CA GLU A 191 31.50 0.21 18.11
C GLU A 191 32.54 -0.54 17.25
N HIS A 192 32.13 -1.07 16.08
CA HIS A 192 33.05 -1.71 15.14
C HIS A 192 34.15 -0.75 14.68
N LEU A 193 33.81 0.48 14.29
CA LEU A 193 34.78 1.50 13.88
C LEU A 193 35.78 1.87 14.99
N LYS A 194 35.39 1.79 16.28
CA LYS A 194 36.31 2.02 17.41
C LYS A 194 37.34 0.91 17.60
N THR A 195 37.03 -0.32 17.14
CA THR A 195 37.96 -1.46 17.25
C THR A 195 39.03 -1.47 16.16
N LEU A 196 38.84 -0.70 15.08
CA LEU A 196 39.72 -0.68 13.91
C LEU A 196 40.81 0.41 14.03
N ASP A 197 41.93 0.17 13.35
CA ASP A 197 42.99 1.16 13.15
C ASP A 197 42.55 2.25 12.14
N GLU A 198 43.26 3.39 12.10
CA GLU A 198 42.90 4.54 11.24
C GLU A 198 42.78 4.20 9.74
N GLU A 199 43.63 3.31 9.22
CA GLU A 199 43.53 2.86 7.82
C GLU A 199 42.31 1.94 7.60
N GLY A 200 41.98 1.10 8.58
CA GLY A 200 40.81 0.22 8.54
C GLY A 200 39.51 1.01 8.63
N ARG A 201 39.47 2.02 9.51
CA ARG A 201 38.35 2.94 9.68
C ARG A 201 38.01 3.67 8.37
N ARG A 202 39.02 4.18 7.66
CA ARG A 202 38.82 4.83 6.36
C ARG A 202 38.27 3.86 5.30
N LYS A 203 38.78 2.62 5.23
CA LYS A 203 38.29 1.61 4.28
C LYS A 203 36.84 1.23 4.55
N GLU A 204 36.48 1.09 5.83
CA GLU A 204 35.10 0.77 6.24
C GLU A 204 34.14 1.93 5.93
N GLU A 205 34.56 3.18 6.19
CA GLU A 205 33.79 4.38 5.82
C GLU A 205 33.62 4.50 4.29
N GLU A 206 34.67 4.26 3.51
CA GLU A 206 34.60 4.23 2.04
C GLU A 206 33.68 3.11 1.53
N HIS A 207 33.75 1.92 2.13
CA HIS A 207 32.86 0.80 1.81
C HIS A 207 31.40 1.15 2.10
N TYR A 208 31.11 1.67 3.28
CA TYR A 208 29.74 2.07 3.66
C TYR A 208 29.15 3.12 2.70
N GLU A 209 29.93 4.13 2.31
CA GLU A 209 29.51 5.13 1.32
C GLU A 209 29.31 4.53 -0.08
N ASP A 210 30.09 3.53 -0.47
CA ASP A 210 29.90 2.79 -1.72
C ASP A 210 28.59 1.98 -1.68
N MET A 211 28.33 1.25 -0.59
CA MET A 211 27.09 0.49 -0.40
C MET A 211 25.86 1.40 -0.44
N LYS A 212 25.92 2.55 0.25
CA LYS A 212 24.84 3.54 0.22
C LYS A 212 24.58 4.10 -1.19
N LYS A 213 25.63 4.28 -2.00
CA LYS A 213 25.49 4.72 -3.39
C LYS A 213 24.88 3.66 -4.28
N LYS A 214 25.27 2.39 -4.10
CA LYS A 214 24.70 1.26 -4.85
C LYS A 214 23.21 1.11 -4.54
N HIS A 215 22.84 1.11 -3.25
CA HIS A 215 21.43 1.03 -2.85
C HIS A 215 20.59 2.20 -3.39
N ALA A 216 21.17 3.41 -3.44
CA ALA A 216 20.50 4.57 -4.01
C ALA A 216 20.38 4.54 -5.56
N ASP A 217 21.19 3.74 -6.24
CA ASP A 217 21.21 3.61 -7.70
C ASP A 217 20.36 2.42 -8.15
N HIS A 218 19.04 2.55 -7.96
CA HIS A 218 18.07 1.55 -8.41
C HIS A 218 17.30 2.01 -9.66
N PRO A 219 16.76 1.09 -10.47
CA PRO A 219 15.85 1.42 -11.56
C PRO A 219 14.62 2.19 -11.05
N LYS A 220 13.99 2.98 -11.93
CA LYS A 220 12.78 3.72 -11.56
C LYS A 220 11.68 2.72 -11.17
N VAL A 221 11.17 2.89 -9.96
CA VAL A 221 10.07 2.10 -9.43
C VAL A 221 8.74 2.80 -9.70
N ASN A 222 7.78 2.05 -10.20
CA ASN A 222 6.44 2.52 -10.49
C ASN A 222 5.55 2.45 -9.25
N HIS A 223 4.52 3.31 -9.20
CA HIS A 223 3.54 3.24 -8.11
C HIS A 223 2.77 1.91 -8.19
N PRO A 224 2.56 1.20 -7.07
CA PRO A 224 1.79 -0.05 -7.06
C PRO A 224 0.42 0.09 -7.71
N GLY A 225 0.05 -0.85 -8.58
CA GLY A 225 -1.20 -0.86 -9.34
C GLY A 225 -1.29 0.19 -10.46
N SER A 226 -0.21 0.91 -10.77
CA SER A 226 -0.21 1.87 -11.88
C SER A 226 -0.22 1.18 -13.23
N LYS A 227 -0.78 1.86 -14.26
CA LYS A 227 -0.81 1.32 -15.63
C LYS A 227 0.59 1.04 -16.16
N ASP A 228 1.58 1.84 -15.76
CA ASP A 228 2.97 1.69 -16.18
C ASP A 228 3.58 0.42 -15.59
N GLN A 229 3.30 0.11 -14.30
CA GLN A 229 3.72 -1.15 -13.68
C GLN A 229 3.09 -2.37 -14.39
N LEU A 230 1.78 -2.34 -14.65
CA LEU A 230 1.10 -3.47 -15.29
C LEU A 230 1.60 -3.71 -16.72
N LYS A 231 1.92 -2.64 -17.45
CA LYS A 231 2.55 -2.74 -18.79
C LYS A 231 3.96 -3.33 -18.72
N GLU A 232 4.72 -2.99 -17.70
CA GLU A 232 6.06 -3.53 -17.50
C GLU A 232 6.00 -5.03 -17.18
N VAL A 233 5.10 -5.47 -16.29
CA VAL A 233 4.87 -6.90 -16.04
C VAL A 233 4.43 -7.62 -17.32
N TRP A 234 3.54 -7.02 -18.10
CA TRP A 234 3.09 -7.55 -19.39
C TRP A 234 4.22 -7.69 -20.42
N GLU A 235 5.18 -6.77 -20.44
CA GLU A 235 6.35 -6.83 -21.32
C GLU A 235 7.39 -7.85 -20.82
N GLU A 236 7.75 -7.78 -19.54
CA GLU A 236 8.87 -8.53 -18.97
C GLU A 236 8.49 -9.96 -18.56
N THR A 237 7.32 -10.15 -17.97
CA THR A 237 6.85 -11.46 -17.46
C THR A 237 6.09 -12.22 -18.53
N ASP A 238 5.15 -11.56 -19.23
CA ASP A 238 4.32 -12.23 -20.24
C ASP A 238 4.93 -12.23 -21.64
N GLY A 239 5.92 -11.37 -21.89
CA GLY A 239 6.59 -11.26 -23.20
C GLY A 239 5.68 -10.70 -24.30
N LEU A 240 4.67 -9.91 -23.93
CA LEU A 240 3.68 -9.33 -24.83
C LEU A 240 4.00 -7.85 -25.14
N ASP A 241 3.51 -7.34 -26.27
CA ASP A 241 3.79 -5.96 -26.69
C ASP A 241 3.11 -4.94 -25.74
N PRO A 242 3.86 -3.96 -25.18
CA PRO A 242 3.31 -2.89 -24.34
C PRO A 242 2.19 -2.06 -24.99
N GLU A 243 2.18 -1.96 -26.33
CA GLU A 243 1.18 -1.19 -27.08
C GLU A 243 -0.16 -1.93 -27.18
N ASP A 244 -0.16 -3.26 -27.15
CA ASP A 244 -1.34 -4.12 -27.18
C ASP A 244 -1.88 -4.46 -25.78
N PHE A 245 -1.48 -3.67 -24.77
CA PHE A 245 -1.91 -3.89 -23.39
C PHE A 245 -3.44 -3.82 -23.24
N ASP A 246 -4.03 -4.96 -22.90
CA ASP A 246 -5.45 -5.10 -22.56
C ASP A 246 -5.60 -5.55 -21.09
N PRO A 247 -6.15 -4.69 -20.20
CA PRO A 247 -6.33 -5.02 -18.79
C PRO A 247 -7.13 -6.31 -18.56
N LYS A 248 -8.09 -6.62 -19.44
CA LYS A 248 -8.89 -7.83 -19.31
C LYS A 248 -8.07 -9.08 -19.58
N THR A 249 -7.21 -9.03 -20.60
CA THR A 249 -6.32 -10.15 -20.93
C THR A 249 -5.23 -10.29 -19.86
N PHE A 250 -4.66 -9.18 -19.39
CA PHE A 250 -3.72 -9.16 -18.27
C PHE A 250 -4.31 -9.83 -17.03
N PHE A 251 -5.55 -9.46 -16.68
CA PHE A 251 -6.26 -10.03 -15.54
C PHE A 251 -6.42 -11.55 -15.67
N ASN A 252 -6.93 -12.04 -16.81
CA ASN A 252 -7.14 -13.48 -17.02
C ASN A 252 -5.83 -14.28 -17.06
N LEU A 253 -4.70 -13.63 -17.36
CA LEU A 253 -3.39 -14.29 -17.44
C LEU A 253 -2.79 -14.51 -16.04
N HIS A 254 -3.07 -13.60 -15.11
CA HIS A 254 -2.56 -13.62 -13.74
C HIS A 254 -3.56 -14.17 -12.73
N ASP A 255 -4.82 -14.38 -13.12
CA ASP A 255 -5.82 -15.12 -12.35
C ASP A 255 -5.46 -16.62 -12.42
N THR A 256 -4.64 -17.06 -11.48
CA THR A 256 -4.10 -18.42 -11.43
C THR A 256 -5.14 -19.43 -10.99
N ASN A 257 -6.11 -19.00 -10.17
CA ASN A 257 -7.13 -19.86 -9.59
C ASN A 257 -8.45 -19.87 -10.42
N GLY A 258 -8.62 -18.90 -11.32
CA GLY A 258 -9.73 -18.77 -12.26
C GLY A 258 -11.05 -18.28 -11.65
N ASP A 259 -11.01 -17.64 -10.48
CA ASP A 259 -12.20 -17.22 -9.74
C ASP A 259 -12.73 -15.83 -10.16
N GLY A 260 -12.00 -15.13 -11.02
CA GLY A 260 -12.38 -13.82 -11.55
C GLY A 260 -12.06 -12.66 -10.61
N PHE A 261 -11.30 -12.89 -9.54
CA PHE A 261 -10.75 -11.88 -8.62
C PHE A 261 -9.24 -12.07 -8.45
N PHE A 262 -8.52 -11.01 -8.08
CA PHE A 262 -7.13 -11.17 -7.63
C PHE A 262 -7.12 -11.35 -6.12
N ASP A 263 -6.51 -12.44 -5.67
CA ASP A 263 -6.23 -12.64 -4.25
C ASP A 263 -4.93 -11.95 -3.82
N GLU A 264 -4.65 -11.97 -2.51
CA GLU A 264 -3.47 -11.36 -1.92
C GLU A 264 -2.16 -11.93 -2.49
N GLN A 265 -2.14 -13.24 -2.81
CA GLN A 265 -0.95 -13.92 -3.30
C GLN A 265 -0.67 -13.56 -4.76
N GLU A 266 -1.71 -13.44 -5.57
CA GLU A 266 -1.62 -13.00 -6.97
C GLU A 266 -1.18 -11.54 -7.07
N LEU A 267 -1.69 -10.67 -6.19
CA LEU A 267 -1.22 -9.29 -6.11
C LEU A 267 0.22 -9.20 -5.59
N GLU A 268 0.58 -9.99 -4.58
CA GLU A 268 1.93 -10.03 -4.05
C GLU A 268 2.93 -10.38 -5.15
N ALA A 269 2.64 -11.40 -5.98
CA ALA A 269 3.50 -11.80 -7.09
C ALA A 269 3.74 -10.66 -8.12
N LEU A 270 2.73 -9.84 -8.39
CA LEU A 270 2.86 -8.66 -9.26
C LEU A 270 3.76 -7.59 -8.62
N PHE A 271 3.69 -7.42 -7.31
CA PHE A 271 4.46 -6.42 -6.58
C PHE A 271 5.88 -6.87 -6.26
N THR A 272 6.14 -8.16 -6.08
CA THR A 272 7.49 -8.69 -5.82
C THR A 272 8.46 -8.29 -6.92
N LYS A 273 8.05 -8.32 -8.19
CA LYS A 273 8.89 -7.89 -9.32
C LYS A 273 9.30 -6.42 -9.25
N GLU A 274 8.41 -5.59 -8.74
CA GLU A 274 8.66 -4.17 -8.57
C GLU A 274 9.56 -3.89 -7.35
N LEU A 275 9.42 -4.70 -6.29
CA LEU A 275 10.24 -4.64 -5.08
C LEU A 275 11.67 -5.16 -5.30
N GLU A 276 11.84 -6.20 -6.13
CA GLU A 276 13.15 -6.76 -6.52
C GLU A 276 14.08 -5.71 -7.17
N LYS A 277 13.53 -4.59 -7.67
CA LYS A 277 14.33 -3.48 -8.20
C LYS A 277 15.07 -2.68 -7.13
N ILE A 278 14.57 -2.69 -5.89
CA ILE A 278 15.11 -1.90 -4.76
C ILE A 278 15.75 -2.81 -3.71
N TYR A 279 15.15 -3.97 -3.45
CA TYR A 279 15.58 -4.89 -2.41
C TYR A 279 15.80 -6.28 -3.00
N ASP A 280 17.05 -6.63 -3.28
CA ASP A 280 17.45 -7.98 -3.66
C ASP A 280 18.14 -8.67 -2.47
N PRO A 281 17.59 -9.78 -1.93
CA PRO A 281 18.22 -10.53 -0.84
C PRO A 281 19.64 -11.04 -1.14
N THR A 282 20.05 -11.04 -2.41
CA THR A 282 21.38 -11.48 -2.85
C THR A 282 22.43 -10.36 -2.83
N ASN A 283 22.00 -9.10 -2.74
CA ASN A 283 22.87 -7.93 -2.65
C ASN A 283 23.24 -7.65 -1.20
N GLU A 284 24.48 -7.23 -0.96
CA GLU A 284 24.94 -6.91 0.40
C GLU A 284 24.47 -5.52 0.87
N GLU A 285 24.09 -4.67 -0.08
CA GLU A 285 23.62 -3.30 0.13
C GLU A 285 22.15 -3.21 0.55
N ASP A 286 21.37 -4.26 0.29
CA ASP A 286 19.93 -4.26 0.48
C ASP A 286 19.57 -4.97 1.78
N ASP A 287 19.13 -4.19 2.77
CA ASP A 287 18.71 -4.73 4.06
C ASP A 287 17.22 -5.08 4.05
N MET A 288 16.93 -6.38 4.06
CA MET A 288 15.57 -6.91 4.06
C MET A 288 14.75 -6.51 5.30
N VAL A 289 15.40 -6.07 6.39
CA VAL A 289 14.72 -5.59 7.61
C VAL A 289 14.29 -4.12 7.47
N GLU A 290 14.85 -3.38 6.51
CA GLU A 290 14.47 -2.00 6.23
C GLU A 290 13.18 -1.87 5.39
N MET A 291 12.61 -2.99 4.92
CA MET A 291 11.37 -3.06 4.14
C MET A 291 10.07 -2.92 4.95
#